data_AF-A0A9D4T560-F1
#
_entry.id   AF-A0A9D4T560-F1
#
_cell.length_a   1.000
_cell.length_b   1.000
_cell.length_c   1.000
_cell.angle_alpha   90.00
_cell.angle_beta   90.00
_cell.angle_gamma   90.00
#
_symmetry.space_group_name_H-M   'P 1'
#
loop_
_entity.id
_entity.type
_entity.pdbx_description
1 polymer ?
#
loop_
_entity_poly.entity_id
_entity_poly.type
_entity_poly.pdbx_seq_one_letter_code
_entity_poly.pdbx_strand_id
1 'polypeptide(L)'
;MERIREDRPITIKDDKGNTSKCIADIVSLFITIIDKLRLEIKSMDELQPDLRELSETMSRLSLIPANFEGKAKVDEWLQTMSSMAASDELNESQVRQLIFDLESSYNAFNRILHNST
;
A
#
# COMPACT_ATOMS: atom_id res chain seq x y z
N MET A 1 -16.43 -5.19 55.90
CA MET A 1 -16.05 -5.81 54.62
C MET A 1 -16.61 -4.93 53.54
N GLU A 2 -15.77 -4.34 52.69
CA GLU A 2 -16.03 -4.21 51.26
C GLU A 2 -14.76 -3.68 50.60
N ARG A 3 -14.09 -4.55 49.83
CA ARG A 3 -12.88 -4.24 49.09
C ARG A 3 -13.32 -3.49 47.83
N ILE A 4 -12.89 -2.26 47.68
CA ILE A 4 -13.04 -1.50 46.43
C ILE A 4 -12.30 -2.29 45.34
N ARG A 5 -13.08 -2.76 44.37
CA ARG A 5 -12.64 -3.58 43.24
C ARG A 5 -11.88 -2.70 42.25
N GLU A 6 -10.61 -3.05 42.07
CA GLU A 6 -9.75 -2.92 40.89
C GLU A 6 -10.18 -1.92 39.80
N ASP A 7 -9.52 -0.77 39.82
CA ASP A 7 -9.34 0.12 38.67
C ASP A 7 -8.48 -0.62 37.63
N ARG A 8 -9.12 -1.32 36.68
CA ARG A 8 -8.41 -1.82 35.50
C ARG A 8 -8.16 -0.63 34.59
N PRO A 9 -6.91 -0.38 34.15
CA PRO A 9 -6.65 0.69 33.20
C PRO A 9 -7.44 0.40 31.93
N ILE A 10 -8.24 1.38 31.52
CA ILE A 10 -8.87 1.39 30.21
C ILE A 10 -7.72 1.46 29.21
N THR A 11 -7.31 0.31 28.67
CA THR A 11 -6.44 0.29 27.51
C THR A 11 -7.27 0.82 26.34
N ILE A 12 -7.25 2.13 26.14
CA ILE A 12 -7.63 2.71 24.87
C ILE A 12 -6.58 2.16 23.89
N LYS A 13 -6.96 1.16 23.10
CA LYS A 13 -6.14 0.73 21.96
C LYS A 13 -6.03 1.94 21.05
N ASP A 14 -4.86 2.57 21.03
CA ASP A 14 -4.59 3.76 20.24
C ASP A 14 -4.37 3.36 18.77
N ASP A 15 -5.40 2.76 18.15
CA ASP A 15 -5.38 2.26 16.78
C ASP A 15 -5.28 3.42 15.75
N LYS A 16 -5.57 4.65 16.19
CA LYS A 16 -5.49 5.87 15.37
C LYS A 16 -4.06 6.18 14.93
N GLY A 17 -3.09 6.05 15.84
CA GLY A 17 -1.68 6.31 15.51
C GLY A 17 -1.14 5.34 14.45
N ASN A 18 -1.48 4.06 14.57
CA ASN A 18 -1.14 3.03 13.58
C ASN A 18 -1.86 3.27 12.24
N THR A 19 -3.11 3.73 12.28
CA THR A 19 -3.89 4.07 11.07
C THR A 19 -3.27 5.22 10.30
N SER A 20 -2.99 6.36 10.96
CA SER A 20 -2.36 7.51 10.32
C SER A 20 -0.99 7.18 9.74
N LYS A 21 -0.20 6.35 10.44
CA LYS A 21 1.07 5.84 9.93
C LYS A 21 0.88 4.99 8.67
N CYS A 22 -0.03 4.01 8.69
CA CYS A 22 -0.29 3.18 7.50
C CYS A 22 -0.75 4.00 6.29
N ILE A 23 -1.58 5.02 6.51
CA ILE A 23 -2.01 5.94 5.44
C ILE A 23 -0.79 6.68 4.86
N ALA A 24 0.05 7.25 5.72
CA ALA A 24 1.26 7.96 5.27
C ALA A 24 2.21 7.03 4.50
N ASP A 25 2.41 5.81 4.99
CA ASP A 25 3.26 4.80 4.34
C ASP A 25 2.72 4.43 2.94
N ILE A 26 1.40 4.20 2.81
CA ILE A 26 0.77 3.91 1.51
C ILE A 26 0.95 5.07 0.53
N VAL A 27 0.66 6.30 0.95
CA VAL A 27 0.82 7.49 0.10
C VAL A 27 2.28 7.64 -0.34
N SER A 28 3.22 7.49 0.59
CA SER A 28 4.66 7.57 0.29
C SER A 28 5.07 6.51 -0.73
N LEU A 29 4.65 5.25 -0.54
CA LEU A 29 5.02 4.14 -1.43
C LEU A 29 4.47 4.33 -2.85
N PHE A 30 3.23 4.80 -2.99
CA PHE A 30 2.69 5.14 -4.32
C PHE A 30 3.56 6.17 -5.05
N ILE A 31 3.92 7.26 -4.36
CA ILE A 31 4.77 8.32 -4.92
C ILE A 31 6.16 7.76 -5.27
N THR A 32 6.78 7.03 -4.34
CA THR A 32 8.12 6.45 -4.53
C THR A 32 8.19 5.53 -5.75
N ILE A 33 7.22 4.63 -5.92
CA ILE A 33 7.22 3.69 -7.05
C ILE A 33 6.99 4.42 -8.37
N ILE A 34 6.06 5.38 -8.42
CA ILE A 34 5.81 6.19 -9.63
C ILE A 34 7.05 7.01 -9.99
N ASP A 35 7.73 7.61 -9.00
CA ASP A 35 8.95 8.38 -9.23
C ASP A 35 10.10 7.50 -9.73
N LYS A 36 10.28 6.30 -9.16
CA LYS A 36 11.25 5.30 -9.67
C LYS A 36 11.02 5.01 -11.14
N LEU A 37 9.77 4.71 -11.52
CA LEU A 37 9.39 4.41 -12.90
C LEU A 37 9.63 5.60 -13.85
N ARG A 38 9.38 6.84 -13.39
CA ARG A 38 9.62 8.07 -14.15
C ARG A 38 11.12 8.41 -14.28
N LEU A 39 11.95 7.96 -13.33
CA LEU A 39 13.40 8.03 -13.38
C LEU A 39 14.05 6.88 -14.17
N GLU A 40 13.22 6.10 -14.88
CA GLU A 40 13.64 4.94 -15.67
C GLU A 40 14.24 3.77 -14.87
N ILE A 41 13.92 3.67 -13.58
CA ILE A 41 14.22 2.49 -12.77
C ILE A 41 13.17 1.42 -13.08
N LYS A 42 13.58 0.37 -13.80
CA LYS A 42 12.67 -0.62 -14.43
C LYS A 42 12.98 -2.07 -14.04
N SER A 43 14.08 -2.32 -13.33
CA SER A 43 14.52 -3.63 -12.89
C SER A 43 13.58 -4.23 -11.83
N MET A 44 13.44 -5.54 -11.86
CA MET A 44 12.55 -6.27 -10.95
C MET A 44 12.97 -6.10 -9.49
N ASP A 45 14.26 -6.23 -9.18
CA ASP A 45 14.78 -6.14 -7.81
C ASP A 45 14.66 -4.74 -7.19
N GLU A 46 14.62 -3.68 -8.00
CA GLU A 46 14.42 -2.31 -7.52
C GLU A 46 12.94 -1.94 -7.33
N LEU A 47 12.01 -2.59 -8.04
CA LEU A 47 10.57 -2.26 -8.02
C LEU A 47 9.75 -3.20 -7.13
N GLN A 48 10.03 -4.51 -7.18
CA GLN A 48 9.26 -5.55 -6.52
C GLN A 48 9.14 -5.36 -5.00
N PRO A 49 10.21 -4.97 -4.26
CA PRO A 49 10.12 -4.80 -2.81
C PRO A 49 9.13 -3.70 -2.39
N ASP A 50 9.13 -2.57 -3.08
CA ASP A 50 8.23 -1.45 -2.74
C ASP A 50 6.77 -1.79 -3.08
N LEU A 51 6.52 -2.44 -4.22
CA LEU A 51 5.18 -2.92 -4.59
C LEU A 51 4.64 -3.94 -3.56
N ARG A 52 5.53 -4.79 -3.03
CA ARG A 52 5.18 -5.76 -1.99
C ARG A 52 4.81 -5.05 -0.68
N GLU A 53 5.65 -4.13 -0.22
CA GLU A 53 5.35 -3.36 0.98
C GLU A 53 4.06 -2.54 0.81
N LEU A 54 3.79 -2.01 -0.38
CA LEU A 54 2.55 -1.31 -0.69
C LEU A 54 1.33 -2.24 -0.52
N SER A 55 1.35 -3.44 -1.10
CA SER A 55 0.26 -4.43 -0.96
C SER A 55 0.07 -4.89 0.49
N GLU A 56 1.16 -5.16 1.21
CA GLU A 56 1.12 -5.57 2.60
C GLU A 56 0.60 -4.45 3.50
N THR A 57 1.02 -3.20 3.29
CA THR A 57 0.53 -2.04 4.05
C THR A 57 -0.95 -1.80 3.77
N MET A 58 -1.41 -1.92 2.53
CA MET A 58 -2.83 -1.86 2.20
C MET A 58 -3.63 -2.96 2.90
N SER A 59 -3.07 -4.16 3.04
CA SER A 59 -3.72 -5.27 3.75
C SER A 59 -3.87 -5.04 5.25
N ARG A 60 -2.98 -4.25 5.86
CA ARG A 60 -3.03 -3.90 7.29
C ARG A 60 -4.05 -2.79 7.59
N LEU A 61 -4.37 -1.95 6.61
CA LEU A 61 -5.26 -0.81 6.78
C LEU A 61 -6.72 -1.25 6.69
N SER A 62 -7.39 -1.39 7.84
CA SER A 62 -8.80 -1.82 7.94
C SER A 62 -9.81 -0.91 7.22
N LEU A 63 -9.41 0.32 6.90
CA LEU A 63 -10.23 1.26 6.14
C LEU A 63 -10.39 0.86 4.67
N ILE A 64 -9.45 0.09 4.13
CA ILE A 64 -9.48 -0.38 2.75
C ILE A 64 -10.49 -1.52 2.64
N PRO A 65 -11.51 -1.42 1.78
CA PRO A 65 -12.45 -2.51 1.53
C PRO A 65 -11.72 -3.76 1.03
N ALA A 66 -12.20 -4.96 1.42
CA ALA A 66 -11.60 -6.23 0.99
C ALA A 66 -11.56 -6.41 -0.54
N ASN A 67 -12.47 -5.77 -1.26
CA ASN A 67 -12.57 -5.76 -2.72
C ASN A 67 -11.96 -4.50 -3.36
N PHE A 68 -11.05 -3.80 -2.67
CA PHE A 68 -10.41 -2.61 -3.20
C PHE A 68 -9.61 -2.93 -4.47
N GLU A 69 -10.08 -2.40 -5.59
CA GLU A 69 -9.50 -2.62 -6.92
C GLU A 69 -8.02 -2.23 -6.99
N GLY A 70 -7.61 -1.16 -6.30
CA GLY A 70 -6.23 -0.72 -6.32
C GLY A 70 -5.25 -1.74 -5.73
N LYS A 71 -5.68 -2.51 -4.71
CA LYS A 71 -4.88 -3.62 -4.18
C LYS A 71 -4.80 -4.77 -5.17
N ALA A 72 -5.92 -5.13 -5.80
CA ALA A 72 -5.93 -6.19 -6.81
C ALA A 72 -4.97 -5.87 -7.97
N LYS A 73 -4.91 -4.61 -8.41
CA LYS A 73 -3.97 -4.14 -9.44
C LYS A 73 -2.51 -4.28 -9.01
N VAL A 74 -2.17 -3.88 -7.79
CA VAL A 74 -0.80 -4.07 -7.26
C VAL A 74 -0.44 -5.55 -7.18
N ASP A 75 -1.37 -6.41 -6.76
CA ASP A 75 -1.15 -7.85 -6.68
C ASP A 75 -0.96 -8.50 -8.08
N GLU A 76 -1.69 -8.06 -9.11
CA GLU A 76 -1.49 -8.49 -10.51
C GLU A 76 -0.07 -8.17 -11.02
N TRP A 77 0.45 -6.99 -10.67
CA TRP A 77 1.83 -6.60 -11.01
C TRP A 77 2.87 -7.40 -10.25
N LEU A 78 2.65 -7.67 -8.96
CA LEU A 78 3.50 -8.55 -8.15
C LEU A 78 3.53 -9.98 -8.72
N GLN A 79 2.39 -10.49 -9.19
CA GLN A 79 2.32 -11.78 -9.85
C GLN A 79 3.11 -11.78 -11.17
N THR A 80 2.99 -10.71 -11.97
CA THR A 80 3.77 -10.54 -13.20
C THR A 80 5.27 -10.55 -12.92
N MET A 81 5.72 -9.85 -11.87
CA MET A 81 7.13 -9.79 -11.47
C MET A 81 7.64 -11.10 -10.86
N SER A 82 6.75 -11.96 -10.32
CA SER A 82 7.16 -13.22 -9.68
C SER A 82 7.78 -14.24 -10.64
N SER A 83 7.53 -14.10 -11.95
CA SER A 83 8.12 -14.94 -13.00
C SER A 83 9.39 -14.34 -13.62
N MET A 84 9.80 -13.15 -13.19
CA MET A 84 10.98 -12.43 -13.69
C MET A 84 12.20 -12.72 -12.81
N ALA A 85 13.40 -12.75 -13.41
CA ALA A 85 14.64 -12.70 -12.66
C ALA A 85 14.85 -11.29 -12.07
N ALA A 86 15.65 -11.20 -11.00
CA ALA A 86 15.98 -9.94 -10.34
C ALA A 86 16.50 -8.86 -11.32
N SER A 87 17.32 -9.27 -12.29
CA SER A 87 17.90 -8.39 -13.30
C SER A 87 16.99 -8.08 -14.49
N ASP A 88 15.83 -8.72 -14.60
CA ASP A 88 14.92 -8.48 -15.71
C ASP A 88 14.25 -7.11 -15.54
N GLU A 89 14.03 -6.41 -16.65
CA GLU A 89 13.42 -5.08 -16.67
C GLU A 89 12.02 -5.11 -17.29
N LEU A 90 11.15 -4.24 -16.79
CA LEU A 90 9.90 -3.92 -17.46
C LEU A 90 10.17 -3.16 -18.77
N ASN A 91 9.50 -3.54 -19.84
CA ASN A 91 9.56 -2.78 -21.09
C ASN A 91 8.75 -1.46 -21.00
N GLU A 92 8.97 -0.54 -21.94
CA GLU A 92 8.32 0.78 -21.94
C GLU A 92 6.79 0.74 -21.93
N SER A 93 6.18 -0.29 -22.53
CA SER A 93 4.73 -0.45 -22.50
C SER A 93 4.25 -0.88 -21.11
N GLN A 94 4.97 -1.80 -20.47
CA GLN A 94 4.68 -2.24 -19.11
C GLN A 94 4.87 -1.10 -18.11
N VAL A 95 5.94 -0.31 -18.24
CA VAL A 95 6.17 0.88 -17.39
C VAL A 95 5.01 1.86 -17.48
N ARG A 96 4.57 2.21 -18.70
CA ARG A 96 3.44 3.12 -18.89
C ARG A 96 2.13 2.57 -18.30
N GLN A 97 1.89 1.27 -18.47
CA GLN A 97 0.70 0.63 -17.90
C GLN A 97 0.76 0.60 -16.37
N LEU A 98 1.93 0.26 -15.79
CA LEU A 98 2.13 0.24 -14.35
C LEU A 98 1.94 1.63 -13.73
N ILE A 99 2.50 2.68 -14.33
CA ILE A 99 2.28 4.07 -13.87
C ILE A 99 0.78 4.40 -13.89
N PHE A 100 0.08 4.10 -14.98
CA PHE A 100 -1.36 4.37 -15.10
C PHE A 100 -2.16 3.63 -14.02
N ASP A 101 -1.89 2.34 -13.82
CA ASP A 101 -2.58 1.52 -12.83
C ASP A 101 -2.32 2.02 -11.40
N LEU A 102 -1.09 2.44 -11.09
CA LEU A 102 -0.73 3.02 -9.79
C LEU A 102 -1.38 4.38 -9.56
N GLU A 103 -1.39 5.27 -10.55
CA GLU A 103 -2.08 6.57 -10.47
C GLU A 103 -3.59 6.39 -10.27
N SER A 104 -4.20 5.44 -10.99
CA SER A 104 -5.62 5.10 -10.82
C SER A 104 -5.90 4.55 -9.41
N SER A 105 -5.07 3.63 -8.94
CA SER A 105 -5.17 3.02 -7.61
C SER A 105 -5.00 4.05 -6.49
N TYR A 106 -4.03 4.95 -6.62
CA TYR A 106 -3.81 6.06 -5.69
C TYR A 106 -5.01 7.01 -5.63
N ASN A 107 -5.58 7.36 -6.80
CA ASN A 107 -6.79 8.17 -6.86
C ASN A 107 -7.99 7.48 -6.20
N ALA A 108 -8.14 6.16 -6.39
CA ALA A 108 -9.17 5.37 -5.73
C ALA A 108 -8.97 5.32 -4.21
N PHE A 109 -7.73 5.16 -3.75
CA PHE A 109 -7.37 5.21 -2.35
C PHE A 109 -7.71 6.57 -1.72
N ASN A 110 -7.36 7.68 -2.38
CA ASN A 110 -7.73 9.03 -1.92
C ASN A 110 -9.24 9.22 -1.82
N ARG A 111 -10.05 8.64 -2.72
CA ARG A 111 -11.52 8.67 -2.59
C ARG A 111 -12.00 7.94 -1.34
N ILE A 112 -11.39 6.80 -0.97
CA ILE A 112 -11.71 6.09 0.27
C ILE A 112 -11.44 6.98 1.47
N LEU A 113 -10.27 7.64 1.53
CA LEU A 113 -9.91 8.53 2.64
C LEU A 113 -10.90 9.70 2.79
N HIS A 114 -11.25 10.37 1.69
CA HIS A 114 -12.20 11.48 1.72
C HIS A 114 -13.63 11.05 2.07
N ASN A 115 -14.07 9.86 1.62
CA ASN A 115 -15.40 9.34 1.93
C ASN A 115 -15.51 8.76 3.36
N SER A 116 -14.38 8.57 4.04
CA SER A 116 -14.31 8.05 5.41
C SER A 116 -14.25 9.15 6.48
N THR A 117 -14.31 10.42 6.06
CA THR A 117 -14.35 11.61 6.93
C THR A 117 -15.77 12.15 7.00
#